data_AF-X1K459-F1
#
_entry.id   AF-X1K459-F1
#
_cell.length_a   1.000
_cell.length_b   1.000
_cell.length_c   1.000
_cell.angle_alpha   90.00
_cell.angle_beta   90.00
_cell.angle_gamma   90.00
#
_symmetry.space_group_name_H-M   'P 1'
#
loop_
_entity.id
_entity.type
_entity.pdbx_description
1 polymer ?
#
loop_
_entity_poly.entity_id
_entity_poly.type
_entity_poly.pdbx_seq_one_letter_code
_entity_poly.pdbx_strand_id
1 'polypeptide(L)'
;DKIIIEENRIYFKEEGMKITLGGIAKGYAVDEALEVIKGMGIKYALVDAGGDISTLGSKPRGELWSIALVNPDDTSQSLATFRIHDRAVATSGNYERYFDPEKKAGHIMDPRTGYSASGCISVTIIAENCTQADILATAVFVMGPENGIELVESLDDVKCFIVDADRIIYRSSGLSEYLVGYIEPPTEKEISPILIGLLAALATGLLLWLSLFIERWARKRGW
;
A
#
# COMPACT_ATOMS: atom_id res chain seq x y z
N ASP A 1 -27.12 -10.78 -0.05
CA ASP A 1 -28.30 -11.24 -0.83
C ASP A 1 -28.06 -12.42 -1.77
N LYS A 2 -26.89 -12.51 -2.45
CA LYS A 2 -26.56 -13.59 -3.42
C LYS A 2 -25.79 -14.78 -2.85
N ILE A 3 -25.21 -14.63 -1.66
CA ILE A 3 -24.56 -15.69 -0.89
C ILE A 3 -25.45 -15.99 0.33
N ILE A 4 -25.78 -17.25 0.56
CA ILE A 4 -26.49 -17.73 1.75
C ILE A 4 -25.50 -18.54 2.58
N ILE A 5 -25.39 -18.22 3.87
CA ILE A 5 -24.54 -18.93 4.83
C ILE A 5 -25.46 -19.57 5.87
N GLU A 6 -25.40 -20.89 5.98
CA GLU A 6 -26.01 -21.70 7.03
C GLU A 6 -24.89 -22.38 7.84
N GLU A 7 -25.19 -22.92 9.02
CA GLU A 7 -24.17 -23.46 9.96
C GLU A 7 -23.07 -24.31 9.30
N ASN A 8 -23.44 -25.17 8.35
CA ASN A 8 -22.51 -26.10 7.72
C ASN A 8 -22.50 -26.01 6.19
N ARG A 9 -23.07 -24.94 5.61
CA ARG A 9 -23.28 -24.84 4.15
C ARG A 9 -23.23 -23.42 3.64
N ILE A 10 -22.69 -23.25 2.44
CA ILE A 10 -22.67 -21.99 1.70
C ILE A 10 -23.33 -22.25 0.34
N TYR A 11 -24.31 -21.42 -0.03
CA TYR A 11 -24.98 -21.48 -1.33
C TYR A 11 -24.78 -20.18 -2.11
N PHE A 12 -24.55 -20.31 -3.42
CA PHE A 12 -24.53 -19.20 -4.36
C PHE A 12 -25.82 -19.22 -5.17
N LYS A 13 -26.55 -18.11 -5.17
CA LYS A 13 -27.82 -17.99 -5.91
C LYS A 13 -27.64 -17.83 -7.42
N GLU A 14 -26.45 -17.48 -7.87
CA GLU A 14 -26.14 -17.20 -9.27
C GLU A 14 -25.27 -18.32 -9.85
N GLU A 15 -25.67 -18.86 -10.98
CA GLU A 15 -24.87 -19.86 -11.69
C GLU A 15 -23.52 -19.27 -12.12
N GLY A 16 -22.43 -20.02 -11.90
CA GLY A 16 -21.07 -19.58 -12.22
C GLY A 16 -20.43 -18.63 -11.21
N MET A 17 -21.14 -18.19 -10.16
CA MET A 17 -20.56 -17.39 -9.08
C MET A 17 -19.45 -18.19 -8.36
N LYS A 18 -18.37 -17.49 -8.03
CA LYS A 18 -17.22 -18.04 -7.30
C LYS A 18 -16.87 -17.12 -6.13
N ILE A 19 -16.29 -17.72 -5.10
CA ILE A 19 -15.69 -16.99 -3.99
C ILE A 19 -14.17 -17.12 -4.05
N THR A 20 -13.48 -16.04 -3.70
CA THR A 20 -12.05 -16.05 -3.41
C THR A 20 -11.86 -15.49 -2.00
N LEU A 21 -10.90 -16.05 -1.28
CA LEU A 21 -10.54 -15.63 0.07
C LEU A 21 -9.18 -14.92 0.08
N GLY A 22 -8.74 -14.41 -1.07
CA GLY A 22 -7.40 -13.83 -1.23
C GLY A 22 -7.08 -12.65 -0.30
N GLY A 23 -8.08 -11.84 0.06
CA GLY A 23 -7.92 -10.68 0.96
C GLY A 23 -8.42 -10.92 2.40
N ILE A 24 -8.35 -12.17 2.87
CA ILE A 24 -8.72 -12.55 4.25
C ILE A 24 -7.97 -13.80 4.73
N ALA A 25 -7.64 -14.72 3.81
CA ALA A 25 -7.11 -16.03 4.18
C ALA A 25 -5.74 -15.96 4.85
N LYS A 26 -4.90 -14.98 4.51
CA LYS A 26 -3.58 -14.82 5.12
C LYS A 26 -3.73 -14.35 6.56
N GLY A 27 -4.52 -13.30 6.80
CA GLY A 27 -4.84 -12.83 8.14
C GLY A 27 -5.41 -13.93 9.04
N TYR A 28 -6.37 -14.71 8.52
CA TYR A 28 -6.92 -15.84 9.25
C TYR A 28 -5.89 -16.90 9.61
N ALA A 29 -5.05 -17.30 8.66
CA ALA A 29 -3.99 -18.29 8.91
C ALA A 29 -2.96 -17.81 9.95
N VAL A 30 -2.65 -16.51 9.95
CA VAL A 30 -1.75 -15.90 10.95
C VAL A 30 -2.35 -15.97 12.34
N ASP A 31 -3.64 -15.64 12.49
CA ASP A 31 -4.33 -15.69 13.77
C ASP A 31 -4.43 -17.12 14.30
N GLU A 32 -4.82 -18.09 13.47
CA GLU A 32 -4.88 -19.51 13.86
C GLU A 32 -3.50 -20.05 14.28
N ALA A 33 -2.45 -19.69 13.56
CA ALA A 33 -1.08 -20.06 13.93
C ALA A 33 -0.68 -19.44 15.28
N LEU A 34 -1.06 -18.19 15.54
CA LEU A 34 -0.80 -17.53 16.80
C LEU A 34 -1.55 -18.19 17.97
N GLU A 35 -2.79 -18.63 17.76
CA GLU A 35 -3.56 -19.37 18.77
C GLU A 35 -2.92 -20.71 19.13
N VAL A 36 -2.43 -21.45 18.12
CA VAL A 36 -1.66 -22.70 18.37
C VAL A 36 -0.40 -22.40 19.19
N ILE A 37 0.35 -21.35 18.84
CA ILE A 37 1.55 -20.92 19.56
C ILE A 37 1.23 -20.55 21.01
N LYS A 38 0.16 -19.78 21.25
CA LYS A 38 -0.33 -19.45 22.60
C LYS A 38 -0.69 -20.71 23.39
N GLY A 39 -1.36 -21.67 22.77
CA GLY A 39 -1.73 -22.96 23.37
C GLY A 39 -0.52 -23.81 23.81
N MET A 40 0.65 -23.61 23.19
CA MET A 40 1.92 -24.24 23.60
C MET A 40 2.59 -23.55 24.80
N GLY A 41 1.99 -22.48 25.36
CA GLY A 41 2.55 -21.71 26.47
C GLY A 41 3.63 -20.72 26.07
N ILE A 42 3.82 -20.47 24.78
CA ILE A 42 4.73 -19.43 24.27
C ILE A 42 4.11 -18.06 24.54
N LYS A 43 4.91 -17.13 25.07
CA LYS A 43 4.46 -15.79 25.50
C LYS A 43 4.91 -14.65 24.58
N TYR A 44 5.85 -14.93 23.69
CA TYR A 44 6.48 -13.94 22.82
C TYR A 44 6.64 -14.56 21.45
N ALA A 45 5.91 -14.03 20.46
CA ALA A 45 5.96 -14.56 19.10
C ALA A 45 5.63 -13.46 18.08
N LEU A 46 6.10 -13.67 16.87
CA LEU A 46 5.68 -12.95 15.68
C LEU A 46 5.40 -14.00 14.61
N VAL A 47 4.22 -13.92 14.01
CA VAL A 47 3.83 -14.75 12.87
C VAL A 47 3.70 -13.83 11.66
N ASP A 48 4.28 -14.22 10.54
CA ASP A 48 4.25 -13.50 9.27
C ASP A 48 3.81 -14.46 8.16
N ALA A 49 2.74 -14.10 7.46
CA ALA A 49 2.31 -14.77 6.24
C ALA A 49 2.32 -13.81 5.06
N GLY A 50 3.51 -13.58 4.49
CA GLY A 50 3.66 -12.78 3.28
C GLY A 50 3.31 -11.31 3.50
N GLY A 51 3.80 -10.74 4.61
CA GLY A 51 3.63 -9.34 4.98
C GLY A 51 2.47 -9.08 5.95
N ASP A 52 1.56 -10.04 6.10
CA ASP A 52 0.50 -9.97 7.12
C ASP A 52 1.04 -10.57 8.41
N ILE A 53 1.11 -9.73 9.44
CA ILE A 53 1.88 -10.01 10.64
C ILE A 53 0.95 -9.90 11.85
N SER A 54 1.12 -10.81 12.81
CA SER A 54 0.53 -10.69 14.14
C SER A 54 1.57 -11.00 15.22
N THR A 55 1.46 -10.29 16.34
CA THR A 55 2.42 -10.37 17.43
C THR A 55 1.76 -10.81 18.72
N LEU A 56 2.51 -11.58 19.50
CA LEU A 56 2.19 -11.97 20.87
C LEU A 56 3.28 -11.41 21.78
N GLY A 57 2.86 -10.66 22.80
CA GLY A 57 3.71 -9.94 23.72
C GLY A 57 4.66 -8.97 23.01
N SER A 58 5.79 -8.73 23.66
CA SER A 58 6.93 -7.96 23.13
C SER A 58 8.08 -8.89 22.75
N LYS A 59 9.17 -8.35 22.20
CA LYS A 59 10.42 -9.09 22.05
C LYS A 59 10.94 -9.54 23.43
N PRO A 60 11.75 -10.61 23.49
CA PRO A 60 12.49 -10.93 24.70
C PRO A 60 13.22 -9.70 25.22
N ARG A 61 12.99 -9.34 26.50
CA ARG A 61 13.49 -8.12 27.20
C ARG A 61 12.58 -6.88 27.15
N GLY A 62 11.37 -6.99 26.63
CA GLY A 62 10.35 -5.93 26.75
C GLY A 62 10.33 -4.90 25.62
N GLU A 63 11.19 -5.05 24.61
CA GLU A 63 11.21 -4.19 23.43
C GLU A 63 10.02 -4.49 22.52
N LEU A 64 9.34 -3.46 22.02
CA LEU A 64 8.25 -3.64 21.04
C LEU A 64 8.75 -4.30 19.74
N TRP A 65 7.86 -5.03 19.08
CA TRP A 65 8.11 -5.55 17.72
C TRP A 65 8.20 -4.39 16.75
N SER A 66 9.13 -4.46 15.78
CA SER A 66 9.35 -3.40 14.80
C SER A 66 8.98 -3.93 13.43
N ILE A 67 7.93 -3.37 12.83
CA ILE A 67 7.39 -3.79 11.53
C ILE A 67 7.67 -2.69 10.53
N ALA A 68 8.44 -2.99 9.50
CA ALA A 68 8.79 -2.03 8.45
C ALA A 68 7.84 -2.17 7.27
N LEU A 69 7.27 -1.04 6.83
CA LEU A 69 6.56 -0.95 5.57
C LEU A 69 7.58 -0.71 4.45
N VAL A 70 7.56 -1.56 3.43
CA VAL A 70 8.42 -1.43 2.24
C VAL A 70 8.08 -0.15 1.49
N ASN A 71 9.10 0.55 1.00
CA ASN A 71 8.89 1.68 0.11
C ASN A 71 8.55 1.20 -1.31
N PRO A 72 7.37 1.56 -1.86
CA PRO A 72 6.95 1.13 -3.20
C PRO A 72 7.86 1.67 -4.31
N ASP A 73 8.55 2.80 -4.08
CA ASP A 73 9.46 3.42 -5.05
C ASP A 73 10.90 2.87 -4.93
N ASP A 74 11.30 2.39 -3.75
CA ASP A 74 12.60 1.74 -3.52
C ASP A 74 12.46 0.61 -2.49
N THR A 75 12.30 -0.62 -2.98
CA THR A 75 12.11 -1.81 -2.14
C THR A 75 13.29 -2.13 -1.21
N SER A 76 14.45 -1.48 -1.39
CA SER A 76 15.58 -1.60 -0.46
C SER A 76 15.44 -0.77 0.81
N GLN A 77 14.45 0.13 0.85
CA GLN A 77 14.19 1.04 1.96
C GLN A 77 12.83 0.77 2.61
N SER A 78 12.74 1.09 3.90
CA SER A 78 11.46 1.17 4.60
C SER A 78 10.85 2.55 4.40
N LEU A 79 9.60 2.61 3.94
CA LEU A 79 8.83 3.85 3.89
C LEU A 79 8.42 4.30 5.30
N ALA A 80 7.95 3.37 6.12
CA ALA A 80 7.51 3.63 7.48
C ALA A 80 7.93 2.50 8.42
N THR A 81 8.01 2.76 9.71
CA THR A 81 8.23 1.72 10.73
C THR A 81 7.24 1.86 11.87
N PHE A 82 6.61 0.75 12.22
CA PHE A 82 5.64 0.66 13.31
C PHE A 82 6.21 -0.16 14.47
N ARG A 83 5.98 0.31 15.69
CA ARG A 83 6.27 -0.43 16.92
C ARG A 83 4.98 -0.95 17.52
N ILE A 84 4.88 -2.26 17.68
CA ILE A 84 3.65 -2.94 18.13
C ILE A 84 3.91 -3.94 19.25
N HIS A 85 2.87 -4.19 20.06
CA HIS A 85 2.76 -5.29 21.00
C HIS A 85 1.34 -5.82 20.93
N ASP A 86 1.13 -7.14 20.95
CA ASP A 86 -0.21 -7.76 20.96
C ASP A 86 -1.17 -7.15 19.91
N ARG A 87 -0.64 -6.87 18.72
CA ARG A 87 -1.38 -6.33 17.57
C ARG A 87 -0.97 -7.03 16.29
N ALA A 88 -1.82 -6.86 15.28
CA ALA A 88 -1.54 -7.25 13.92
C ALA A 88 -1.34 -6.05 12.99
N VAL A 89 -0.56 -6.28 11.93
CA VAL A 89 -0.31 -5.34 10.84
C VAL A 89 -0.47 -6.08 9.53
N ALA A 90 -1.32 -5.59 8.65
CA ALA A 90 -1.48 -6.14 7.30
C ALA A 90 -1.37 -5.01 6.26
N THR A 91 -0.83 -5.33 5.09
CA THR A 91 -0.65 -4.35 4.02
C THR A 91 -1.20 -4.85 2.70
N SER A 92 -2.07 -4.05 2.08
CA SER A 92 -2.53 -4.22 0.70
C SER A 92 -1.80 -3.23 -0.20
N GLY A 93 -1.14 -3.72 -1.25
CA GLY A 93 -0.38 -2.89 -2.18
C GLY A 93 -0.40 -3.42 -3.61
N ASN A 94 -0.31 -2.52 -4.59
CA ASN A 94 -0.26 -2.86 -6.02
C ASN A 94 1.15 -3.14 -6.54
N TYR A 95 2.19 -2.90 -5.73
CA TYR A 95 3.59 -3.06 -6.12
C TYR A 95 4.12 -4.50 -5.95
N GLU A 96 3.40 -5.37 -5.24
CA GLU A 96 3.82 -6.77 -5.04
C GLU A 96 3.44 -7.69 -6.21
N ARG A 97 2.26 -7.48 -6.80
CA ARG A 97 1.74 -8.30 -7.91
C ARG A 97 0.96 -7.43 -8.89
N TYR A 98 1.51 -7.32 -10.09
CA TYR A 98 0.99 -6.55 -11.21
C TYR A 98 1.09 -7.35 -12.51
N PHE A 99 0.23 -7.01 -13.47
CA PHE A 99 0.08 -7.74 -14.73
C PHE A 99 0.56 -6.96 -15.95
N ASP A 100 1.02 -5.72 -15.76
CA ASP A 100 1.51 -4.83 -16.82
C ASP A 100 2.84 -4.17 -16.44
N PRO A 101 3.68 -3.78 -17.43
CA PRO A 101 4.95 -3.10 -17.17
C PRO A 101 4.81 -1.75 -16.45
N GLU A 102 3.64 -1.08 -16.56
CA GLU A 102 3.37 0.20 -15.92
C GLU A 102 2.86 0.05 -14.47
N LYS A 103 2.70 -1.19 -13.97
CA LYS A 103 2.19 -1.54 -12.64
C LYS A 103 0.79 -0.99 -12.32
N LYS A 104 -0.03 -0.73 -13.34
CA LYS A 104 -1.39 -0.19 -13.19
C LYS A 104 -2.45 -1.27 -12.99
N ALA A 105 -2.21 -2.48 -13.51
CA ALA A 105 -3.05 -3.64 -13.39
C ALA A 105 -2.60 -4.50 -12.19
N GLY A 106 -3.01 -4.09 -10.99
CA GLY A 106 -2.80 -4.87 -9.77
C GLY A 106 -3.76 -6.06 -9.62
N HIS A 107 -3.47 -6.91 -8.64
CA HIS A 107 -4.30 -8.07 -8.28
C HIS A 107 -5.52 -7.75 -7.39
N ILE A 108 -5.62 -6.53 -6.86
CA ILE A 108 -6.77 -6.06 -6.06
C ILE A 108 -7.78 -5.44 -7.02
N MET A 109 -8.98 -6.01 -7.07
CA MET A 109 -10.03 -5.63 -8.02
C MET A 109 -11.06 -4.72 -7.36
N ASP A 110 -11.51 -3.69 -8.08
CA ASP A 110 -12.67 -2.89 -7.72
C ASP A 110 -13.95 -3.59 -8.21
N PRO A 111 -14.82 -4.07 -7.31
CA PRO A 111 -16.04 -4.78 -7.68
C PRO A 111 -17.07 -3.89 -8.39
N ARG A 112 -16.95 -2.56 -8.30
CA ARG A 112 -17.85 -1.60 -8.96
C ARG A 112 -17.55 -1.49 -10.45
N THR A 113 -16.29 -1.65 -10.84
CA THR A 113 -15.82 -1.45 -12.22
C THR A 113 -15.40 -2.75 -12.90
N GLY A 114 -15.00 -3.77 -12.14
CA GLY A 114 -14.43 -5.01 -12.65
C GLY A 114 -12.95 -4.88 -13.07
N TYR A 115 -12.30 -3.75 -12.80
CA TYR A 115 -10.89 -3.49 -13.08
C TYR A 115 -10.06 -3.42 -11.79
N SER A 116 -8.74 -3.38 -11.91
CA SER A 116 -7.85 -3.18 -10.76
C SER A 116 -8.14 -1.86 -10.05
N ALA A 117 -8.20 -1.87 -8.72
CA ALA A 117 -8.30 -0.65 -7.94
C ALA A 117 -7.00 0.16 -8.07
N SER A 118 -7.12 1.47 -8.28
CA SER A 118 -5.99 2.36 -8.58
C SER A 118 -5.92 3.60 -7.70
N GLY A 119 -6.80 3.74 -6.71
CA GLY A 119 -6.83 4.93 -5.84
C GLY A 119 -5.70 4.95 -4.80
N CYS A 120 -5.12 3.78 -4.50
CA CYS A 120 -4.04 3.63 -3.53
C CYS A 120 -2.85 2.88 -4.14
N ILE A 121 -1.66 3.17 -3.65
CA ILE A 121 -0.44 2.38 -3.88
C ILE A 121 -0.26 1.37 -2.74
N SER A 122 -0.48 1.82 -1.51
CA SER A 122 -0.31 1.03 -0.30
C SER A 122 -1.33 1.42 0.75
N VAL A 123 -1.88 0.42 1.44
CA VAL A 123 -2.72 0.59 2.63
C VAL A 123 -2.23 -0.37 3.69
N THR A 124 -1.73 0.18 4.79
CA THR A 124 -1.34 -0.58 5.97
C THR A 124 -2.36 -0.36 7.08
N ILE A 125 -2.87 -1.45 7.65
CA ILE A 125 -3.80 -1.43 8.79
C ILE A 125 -3.10 -2.04 10.01
N ILE A 126 -3.29 -1.41 11.17
CA ILE A 126 -2.99 -1.96 12.49
C ILE A 126 -4.31 -2.24 13.21
N ALA A 127 -4.49 -3.46 13.70
CA ALA A 127 -5.71 -3.89 14.38
C ALA A 127 -5.42 -4.92 15.49
N GLU A 128 -6.45 -5.35 16.21
CA GLU A 128 -6.34 -6.36 17.27
C GLU A 128 -5.87 -7.72 16.74
N ASN A 129 -6.40 -8.16 15.60
CA ASN A 129 -6.04 -9.43 14.96
C ASN A 129 -5.78 -9.26 13.46
N CYS A 130 -5.11 -10.25 12.87
CA CYS A 130 -4.60 -10.18 11.51
C CYS A 130 -5.70 -10.35 10.48
N THR A 131 -6.73 -11.13 10.79
CA THR A 131 -7.94 -11.28 9.98
C THR A 131 -8.60 -9.93 9.74
N GLN A 132 -8.81 -9.15 10.79
CA GLN A 132 -9.40 -7.82 10.70
C GLN A 132 -8.48 -6.86 9.91
N ALA A 133 -7.17 -6.89 10.19
CA ALA A 133 -6.21 -6.05 9.48
C ALA A 133 -6.20 -6.35 7.96
N ASP A 134 -6.17 -7.61 7.54
CA ASP A 134 -6.11 -8.07 6.13
C ASP A 134 -7.37 -7.65 5.35
N ILE A 135 -8.55 -7.90 5.94
CA ILE A 135 -9.83 -7.49 5.36
C ILE A 135 -9.89 -5.97 5.18
N LEU A 136 -9.55 -5.22 6.23
CA LEU A 136 -9.64 -3.76 6.20
C LEU A 136 -8.60 -3.16 5.26
N ALA A 137 -7.40 -3.73 5.16
CA ALA A 137 -6.38 -3.26 4.24
C ALA A 137 -6.90 -3.36 2.79
N THR A 138 -7.51 -4.49 2.44
CA THR A 138 -8.10 -4.70 1.11
C THR A 138 -9.30 -3.77 0.89
N ALA A 139 -10.21 -3.65 1.87
CA ALA A 139 -11.41 -2.82 1.75
C ALA A 139 -11.07 -1.33 1.57
N VAL A 140 -10.17 -0.80 2.40
CA VAL A 140 -9.69 0.58 2.33
C VAL A 140 -8.95 0.85 1.02
N PHE A 141 -8.15 -0.11 0.53
CA PHE A 141 -7.48 0.00 -0.77
C PHE A 141 -8.48 0.19 -1.93
N VAL A 142 -9.58 -0.55 -1.90
CA VAL A 142 -10.66 -0.44 -2.91
C VAL A 142 -11.49 0.84 -2.74
N MET A 143 -11.74 1.27 -1.49
CA MET A 143 -12.53 2.47 -1.19
C MET A 143 -11.82 3.78 -1.56
N GLY A 144 -10.49 3.76 -1.56
CA GLY A 144 -9.65 4.95 -1.77
C GLY A 144 -9.32 5.67 -0.45
N PRO A 145 -8.38 6.64 -0.47
CA PRO A 145 -7.80 7.21 0.73
C PRO A 145 -8.81 7.97 1.61
N GLU A 146 -9.69 8.78 1.00
CA GLU A 146 -10.65 9.62 1.74
C GLU A 146 -11.69 8.77 2.47
N ASN A 147 -12.47 7.98 1.74
CA ASN A 147 -13.46 7.06 2.31
C ASN A 147 -12.80 6.02 3.24
N GLY A 148 -11.57 5.63 2.93
CA GLY A 148 -10.79 4.68 3.69
C GLY A 148 -10.41 5.20 5.08
N ILE A 149 -9.96 6.46 5.17
CA ILE A 149 -9.73 7.14 6.45
C ILE A 149 -11.03 7.25 7.23
N GLU A 150 -12.12 7.71 6.61
CA GLU A 150 -13.41 7.84 7.29
C GLU A 150 -13.92 6.51 7.87
N LEU A 151 -13.76 5.40 7.13
CA LEU A 151 -14.08 4.08 7.63
C LEU A 151 -13.22 3.74 8.86
N VAL A 152 -11.91 3.93 8.79
CA VAL A 152 -11.00 3.60 9.90
C VAL A 152 -11.28 4.46 11.14
N GLU A 153 -11.56 5.75 10.98
CA GLU A 153 -11.95 6.63 12.09
C GLU A 153 -13.27 6.22 12.76
N SER A 154 -14.15 5.51 12.03
CA SER A 154 -15.41 4.99 12.58
C SER A 154 -15.26 3.69 13.36
N LEU A 155 -14.08 3.05 13.30
CA LEU A 155 -13.81 1.76 13.93
C LEU A 155 -12.97 1.94 15.20
N ASP A 156 -13.41 1.31 16.27
CA ASP A 156 -12.66 1.29 17.52
C ASP A 156 -11.33 0.54 17.33
N ASP A 157 -10.26 1.13 17.86
CA ASP A 157 -8.95 0.48 17.98
C ASP A 157 -8.30 -0.01 16.66
N VAL A 158 -8.71 0.57 15.53
CA VAL A 158 -8.07 0.37 14.23
C VAL A 158 -7.26 1.60 13.85
N LYS A 159 -6.10 1.41 13.22
CA LYS A 159 -5.27 2.49 12.69
C LYS A 159 -4.85 2.21 11.26
N CYS A 160 -4.65 3.26 10.46
CA CYS A 160 -4.22 3.11 9.08
C CYS A 160 -3.14 4.10 8.66
N PHE A 161 -2.27 3.63 7.76
CA PHE A 161 -1.31 4.43 7.00
C PHE A 161 -1.55 4.15 5.52
N ILE A 162 -1.94 5.16 4.75
CA ILE A 162 -2.32 5.04 3.35
C ILE A 162 -1.38 5.89 2.51
N VAL A 163 -0.91 5.32 1.40
CA VAL A 163 -0.22 6.03 0.32
C VAL A 163 -1.13 5.96 -0.89
N ASP A 164 -1.64 7.11 -1.33
CA ASP A 164 -2.52 7.16 -2.50
C ASP A 164 -1.72 7.08 -3.82
N ALA A 165 -2.42 7.11 -4.96
CA ALA A 165 -1.81 7.09 -6.30
C ALA A 165 -0.88 8.29 -6.58
N ASP A 166 -1.14 9.43 -5.94
CA ASP A 166 -0.37 10.68 -6.08
C ASP A 166 0.77 10.78 -5.05
N ARG A 167 1.02 9.70 -4.30
CA ARG A 167 2.01 9.60 -3.21
C ARG A 167 1.70 10.51 -2.02
N ILE A 168 0.45 10.93 -1.86
CA ILE A 168 0.01 11.63 -0.67
C ILE A 168 -0.21 10.60 0.44
N ILE A 169 0.30 10.93 1.63
CA ILE A 169 0.17 10.09 2.82
C ILE A 169 -1.04 10.53 3.64
N TYR A 170 -1.93 9.59 3.92
CA TYR A 170 -3.05 9.73 4.84
C TYR A 170 -2.85 8.84 6.06
N ARG A 171 -3.26 9.32 7.23
CA ARG A 171 -3.08 8.63 8.50
C ARG A 171 -4.31 8.82 9.37
N SER A 172 -4.74 7.74 10.01
CA SER A 172 -5.78 7.84 11.02
C SER A 172 -5.28 8.53 12.29
N SER A 173 -6.20 9.05 13.07
CA SER A 173 -5.98 9.51 14.43
C SER A 173 -5.34 8.41 15.30
N GLY A 174 -4.47 8.80 16.24
CA GLY A 174 -3.78 7.87 17.15
C GLY A 174 -2.66 7.00 16.52
N LEU A 175 -2.46 7.01 15.20
CA LEU A 175 -1.42 6.19 14.56
C LEU A 175 -0.01 6.53 15.08
N SER A 176 0.21 7.78 15.51
CA SER A 176 1.49 8.24 16.07
C SER A 176 1.95 7.47 17.31
N GLU A 177 1.06 6.76 17.99
CA GLU A 177 1.42 5.88 19.11
C GLU A 177 2.24 4.67 18.66
N TYR A 178 2.03 4.22 17.42
CA TYR A 178 2.70 3.09 16.80
C TYR A 178 3.82 3.52 15.85
N LEU A 179 3.65 4.65 15.16
CA LEU A 179 4.53 5.11 14.10
C LEU A 179 5.83 5.71 14.65
N VAL A 180 6.96 5.08 14.34
CA VAL A 180 8.30 5.58 14.70
C VAL A 180 8.75 6.72 13.80
N GLY A 181 8.41 6.65 12.52
CA GLY A 181 8.78 7.62 11.49
C GLY A 181 8.49 7.08 10.10
N TYR A 182 8.51 7.98 9.12
CA TYR A 182 8.35 7.64 7.70
C TYR A 182 9.09 8.63 6.81
N ILE A 183 9.37 8.21 5.58
CA ILE A 183 9.93 9.05 4.52
C ILE A 183 8.77 9.61 3.70
N GLU A 184 8.79 10.91 3.41
CA GLU A 184 7.82 11.46 2.45
C GLU A 184 8.20 10.99 1.03
N PRO A 185 7.31 10.27 0.34
CA PRO A 185 7.57 9.84 -1.03
C PRO A 185 7.62 11.08 -1.94
N PRO A 186 8.44 11.05 -2.99
CA PRO A 186 8.57 12.18 -3.91
C PRO A 186 7.25 12.42 -4.62
N THR A 187 6.62 13.58 -4.38
CA THR A 187 5.42 13.97 -5.13
C THR A 187 5.81 14.29 -6.58
N GLU A 188 4.99 13.90 -7.57
CA GLU A 188 5.25 14.17 -9.00
C GLU A 188 5.47 15.66 -9.33
N LYS A 189 5.14 16.56 -8.40
CA LYS A 189 5.32 18.01 -8.54
C LYS A 189 6.75 18.52 -8.33
N GLU A 190 7.69 17.71 -7.85
CA GLU A 190 9.08 18.12 -7.78
C GLU A 190 9.87 17.66 -9.01
N ILE A 191 9.69 18.36 -10.13
CA ILE A 191 10.72 18.36 -11.16
C ILE A 191 11.97 18.95 -10.51
N SER A 192 12.97 18.11 -10.28
CA SER A 192 14.28 18.51 -9.74
C SER A 192 14.75 19.83 -10.36
N PRO A 193 15.24 20.81 -9.58
CA PRO A 193 15.80 22.06 -10.10
C PRO A 193 16.91 21.82 -11.14
N ILE A 194 17.61 20.69 -11.02
CA ILE A 194 18.65 20.25 -11.97
C ILE A 194 18.00 19.83 -13.31
N LEU A 195 16.87 19.14 -13.27
CA LEU A 195 16.12 18.73 -14.47
C LEU A 195 15.48 19.94 -15.16
N ILE A 196 14.96 20.91 -14.39
CA ILE A 196 14.50 22.21 -14.91
C ILE A 196 15.67 22.94 -15.59
N GLY A 197 16.84 22.99 -14.95
CA GLY A 197 18.05 23.58 -15.52
C GLY A 197 18.52 22.91 -16.81
N LEU A 198 18.50 21.58 -16.87
CA LEU A 198 18.85 20.78 -18.05
C LEU A 198 17.89 21.01 -19.22
N LEU A 199 16.57 21.03 -18.96
CA LEU A 199 15.56 21.30 -19.98
C LEU A 199 15.69 22.74 -20.52
N ALA A 200 15.94 23.73 -19.64
CA ALA A 200 16.18 25.11 -20.04
C ALA A 200 17.45 25.26 -20.89
N ALA A 201 18.53 24.56 -20.54
CA ALA A 201 19.80 24.56 -21.29
C ALA A 201 19.66 23.89 -22.67
N LEU A 202 18.91 22.79 -22.77
CA LEU A 202 18.62 22.14 -24.05
C LEU A 202 17.76 23.01 -24.96
N ALA A 203 16.76 23.70 -24.40
CA ALA A 203 15.91 24.63 -25.16
C ALA A 203 16.71 25.83 -25.69
N THR A 204 17.59 26.41 -24.87
CA THR A 204 18.48 27.52 -25.31
C THR A 204 19.50 27.04 -26.35
N GLY A 205 20.09 25.86 -26.17
CA GLY A 205 21.00 25.26 -27.15
C GLY A 205 20.32 24.99 -28.49
N LEU A 206 19.08 24.49 -28.48
CA LEU A 206 18.29 24.24 -29.69
C LEU A 206 17.93 25.55 -30.41
N LEU A 207 17.56 26.60 -29.67
CA LEU A 207 17.27 27.93 -30.23
C LEU A 207 18.51 28.57 -30.87
N LEU A 208 19.68 28.46 -30.21
CA LEU A 208 20.95 28.93 -30.78
C LEU A 208 21.35 28.14 -32.02
N TRP A 209 21.13 26.82 -32.01
CA TRP A 209 21.40 25.99 -33.17
C TRP A 209 20.45 26.32 -34.33
N LEU A 210 19.16 26.56 -34.06
CA LEU A 210 18.19 26.99 -35.07
C LEU A 210 18.57 28.35 -35.66
N SER A 211 18.97 29.33 -34.84
CA SER A 211 19.34 30.66 -35.33
C SER A 211 20.60 30.60 -36.22
N LEU A 212 21.62 29.84 -35.82
CA LEU A 212 22.82 29.62 -36.62
C LEU A 212 22.55 28.83 -37.90
N PHE A 213 21.63 27.86 -37.85
CA PHE A 213 21.19 27.11 -39.02
C PHE A 213 20.46 28.01 -40.01
N ILE A 214 19.53 28.84 -39.53
CA ILE A 214 18.79 29.81 -40.35
C ILE A 214 19.74 30.84 -40.97
N GLU A 215 20.69 31.40 -40.21
CA GLU A 215 21.71 32.31 -40.74
C GLU A 215 22.58 31.66 -41.82
N ARG A 216 23.03 30.42 -41.60
CA ARG A 216 23.85 29.68 -42.57
C ARG A 216 23.04 29.35 -43.82
N TRP A 217 21.76 29.02 -43.66
CA TRP A 217 20.85 28.76 -44.76
C TRP A 217 20.58 30.02 -45.59
N ALA A 218 20.32 31.17 -44.95
CA ALA A 218 20.12 32.46 -45.60
C ALA A 218 21.37 32.91 -46.40
N ARG A 219 22.56 32.84 -45.79
CA ARG A 219 23.83 33.15 -46.47
C ARG A 219 24.08 32.31 -47.72
N LYS A 220 23.75 31.01 -47.70
CA LYS A 220 23.88 30.14 -48.89
C LYS A 220 22.95 30.51 -50.03
N ARG A 221 21.85 31.23 -49.76
CA ARG A 221 20.89 31.69 -50.77
C ARG A 221 21.06 33.15 -51.18
N GLY A 222 22.06 33.85 -50.65
CA GLY A 222 22.35 35.25 -50.99
C GLY A 222 21.34 36.26 -50.43
N TRP A 223 20.66 35.90 -49.34
CA TRP A 223 19.81 36.80 -48.56
C TRP A 223 20.62 37.50 -47.48
#